data_AF-A0A8J7BG99-F1
#
_entry.id   AF-A0A8J7BG99-F1
#
_cell.length_a   1.000
_cell.length_b   1.000
_cell.length_c   1.000
_cell.angle_alpha   90.00
_cell.angle_beta   90.00
_cell.angle_gamma   90.00
#
_symmetry.space_group_name_H-M   'P 1'
#
loop_
_entity.id
_entity.type
_entity.pdbx_description
1 polymer ?
#
loop_
_entity_poly.entity_id
_entity_poly.type
_entity_poly.pdbx_seq_one_letter_code
_entity_poly.pdbx_strand_id
1 'polypeptide(L)'
;MSSPAPIPNFPECDHRLVQSLHHLSDRELVQLFQRHGDAGRYFTAIFCRYSPMVYSLIRHSARSPVQAEYLFALTWRHILLELGGVECPEAVAGEGPGAFTLQNWLINITALCINQAVVPEVETIHYSLDQATPPLWCYVEQALDCLPPVERLVAVMSLTFRWSENRIAAYLQAEGEALTAADVRQKLGLAFQHLESALPEDIRQIYLGDASLRPEPLPDDLDGLLTVPDLEGVSLADANLVGTTGDLGGDFGNEWAN
;
A
#
# COMPACT_ATOMS: atom_id res chain seq x y z
N MET A 1 24.87 -13.24 16.29
CA MET A 1 23.84 -12.49 17.02
C MET A 1 23.23 -11.53 16.01
N SER A 2 22.08 -11.87 15.42
CA SER A 2 21.44 -11.00 14.42
C SER A 2 20.89 -9.77 15.12
N SER A 3 21.26 -8.58 14.64
CA SER A 3 20.66 -7.32 15.08
C SER A 3 19.13 -7.40 14.99
N PRO A 4 18.38 -6.83 15.96
CA PRO A 4 16.94 -6.72 15.82
C PRO A 4 16.64 -6.00 14.51
N ALA A 5 15.89 -6.65 13.62
CA ALA A 5 15.49 -6.02 12.38
C ALA A 5 14.69 -4.76 12.71
N PRO A 6 14.90 -3.63 12.00
CA PRO A 6 14.13 -2.42 12.24
C PRO A 6 12.65 -2.74 12.00
N ILE A 7 11.82 -2.34 12.97
CA ILE A 7 10.36 -2.42 12.84
C ILE A 7 9.95 -1.38 11.78
N PRO A 8 9.12 -1.74 10.79
CA PRO A 8 8.63 -0.78 9.81
C PRO A 8 7.88 0.36 10.50
N ASN A 9 8.06 1.58 9.99
CA ASN A 9 7.28 2.71 10.44
C ASN A 9 5.95 2.76 9.69
N PHE A 10 4.86 3.01 10.39
CA PHE A 10 3.51 3.00 9.83
C PHE A 10 2.87 4.40 10.01
N PRO A 11 2.73 5.19 8.94
CA PRO A 11 2.24 6.57 9.03
C PRO A 11 0.82 6.69 9.61
N GLU A 12 -0.02 5.66 9.43
CA GLU A 12 -1.36 5.61 10.00
C GLU A 12 -1.37 5.69 11.54
N CYS A 13 -0.27 5.30 12.21
CA CYS A 13 -0.19 5.30 13.67
C CYS A 13 -0.05 6.73 14.23
N ASP A 14 0.39 7.67 13.41
CA ASP A 14 0.43 9.09 13.74
C ASP A 14 -0.85 9.83 13.32
N HIS A 15 -1.80 9.14 12.68
CA HIS A 15 -3.04 9.75 12.23
C HIS A 15 -3.96 10.10 13.41
N ARG A 16 -4.58 11.28 13.37
CA ARG A 16 -5.42 11.81 14.49
C ARG A 16 -6.55 10.86 14.89
N LEU A 17 -7.18 10.19 13.92
CA LEU A 17 -8.25 9.22 14.18
C LEU A 17 -7.74 8.03 15.00
N VAL A 18 -6.51 7.58 14.75
CA VAL A 18 -5.89 6.47 15.47
C VAL A 18 -5.40 6.92 16.85
N GLN A 19 -4.71 8.07 16.92
CA GLN A 19 -4.21 8.63 18.18
C GLN A 19 -5.34 8.91 19.18
N SER A 20 -6.51 9.33 18.70
CA SER A 20 -7.68 9.56 19.55
C SER A 20 -8.13 8.31 20.31
N LEU A 21 -7.76 7.11 19.85
CA LEU A 21 -8.14 5.82 20.43
C LEU A 21 -7.08 5.25 21.37
N HIS A 22 -5.91 5.88 21.52
CA HIS A 22 -4.81 5.34 22.33
C HIS A 22 -5.15 5.13 23.82
N HIS A 23 -6.08 5.92 24.36
CA HIS A 23 -6.51 5.82 25.75
C HIS A 23 -7.43 4.62 26.03
N LEU A 24 -7.96 3.98 24.98
CA LEU A 24 -8.87 2.84 25.11
C LEU A 24 -8.11 1.56 25.42
N SER A 25 -8.69 0.74 26.30
CA SER A 25 -8.21 -0.62 26.56
C SER A 25 -8.40 -1.54 25.35
N ASP A 26 -7.66 -2.64 25.31
CA ASP A 26 -7.76 -3.64 24.24
C ASP A 26 -9.19 -4.18 24.10
N ARG A 27 -9.86 -4.40 25.24
CA ARG A 27 -11.24 -4.86 25.29
C ARG A 27 -12.19 -3.84 24.67
N GLU A 28 -12.04 -2.57 25.00
CA GLU A 28 -12.88 -1.50 24.42
C GLU A 28 -12.65 -1.38 22.91
N LEU A 29 -11.41 -1.48 22.43
CA LEU A 29 -11.11 -1.46 21.00
C LEU A 29 -11.78 -2.61 20.25
N VAL A 30 -11.69 -3.84 20.77
CA VAL A 30 -12.32 -5.02 20.17
C VAL A 30 -13.84 -4.88 20.17
N GLN A 31 -14.44 -4.44 21.28
CA GLN A 31 -15.88 -4.22 21.35
C GLN A 31 -16.37 -3.14 20.38
N LEU A 32 -15.62 -2.04 20.24
CA LEU A 32 -15.96 -0.98 19.29
C LEU A 32 -15.82 -1.44 17.84
N PHE A 33 -14.76 -2.19 17.52
CA PHE A 33 -14.60 -2.85 16.22
C PHE A 33 -15.80 -3.76 15.90
N GLN A 34 -16.21 -4.61 16.84
CA GLN A 34 -17.33 -5.54 16.65
C GLN A 34 -18.69 -4.83 16.51
N ARG A 35 -18.90 -3.71 17.20
CA ARG A 35 -20.15 -2.93 17.15
C ARG A 35 -20.26 -2.02 15.93
N HIS A 36 -19.12 -1.55 15.41
CA HIS A 36 -19.03 -0.61 14.30
C HIS A 36 -18.28 -1.25 13.12
N GLY A 37 -18.92 -2.21 12.47
CA GLY A 37 -18.33 -2.93 11.33
C GLY A 37 -18.09 -2.06 10.08
N ASP A 38 -18.63 -0.85 10.06
CA ASP A 38 -18.44 0.17 9.03
C ASP A 38 -17.26 1.12 9.30
N ALA A 39 -16.61 1.03 10.47
CA ALA A 39 -15.50 1.90 10.86
C ALA A 39 -14.18 1.13 10.93
N GLY A 40 -13.22 1.48 10.07
CA GLY A 40 -11.93 0.79 10.02
C GLY A 40 -10.88 1.27 11.01
N ARG A 41 -11.06 2.45 11.62
CA ARG A 41 -10.10 3.04 12.57
C ARG A 41 -9.82 2.16 13.79
N TYR A 42 -10.78 1.35 14.22
CA TYR A 42 -10.60 0.48 15.39
C TYR A 42 -9.63 -0.66 15.09
N PHE A 43 -9.77 -1.27 13.91
CA PHE A 43 -8.82 -2.26 13.43
C PHE A 43 -7.44 -1.63 13.21
N THR A 44 -7.37 -0.45 12.59
CA THR A 44 -6.10 0.28 12.40
C THR A 44 -5.43 0.63 13.74
N ALA A 45 -6.20 0.97 14.78
CA ALA A 45 -5.64 1.21 16.12
C ALA A 45 -5.08 -0.06 16.78
N ILE A 46 -5.77 -1.19 16.64
CA ILE A 46 -5.27 -2.50 17.09
C ILE A 46 -3.99 -2.85 16.31
N PHE A 47 -3.99 -2.64 15.00
CA PHE A 47 -2.81 -2.79 14.16
C PHE A 47 -1.63 -1.98 14.68
N CYS A 48 -1.80 -0.67 14.86
CA CYS A 48 -0.74 0.21 15.32
C CYS A 48 -0.18 -0.16 16.70
N ARG A 49 -1.02 -0.67 17.59
CA ARG A 49 -0.61 -1.10 18.93
C ARG A 49 0.24 -2.38 18.91
N TYR A 50 -0.06 -3.31 18.01
CA TYR A 50 0.52 -4.66 18.04
C TYR A 50 1.39 -5.03 16.84
N SER A 51 1.47 -4.18 15.81
CA SER A 51 2.30 -4.41 14.63
C SER A 51 3.76 -4.72 14.99
N PRO A 52 4.42 -4.07 15.99
CA PRO A 52 5.81 -4.41 16.33
C PRO A 52 5.98 -5.84 16.82
N MET A 53 5.02 -6.31 17.63
CA MET A 53 5.03 -7.66 18.19
C MET A 53 4.79 -8.71 17.10
N VAL A 54 3.73 -8.53 16.31
CA VAL A 54 3.35 -9.47 15.23
C VAL A 54 4.46 -9.52 14.17
N TYR A 55 5.01 -8.36 13.79
CA TYR A 55 6.09 -8.29 12.81
C TYR A 55 7.35 -9.01 13.31
N SER A 56 7.71 -8.82 14.58
CA SER A 56 8.89 -9.48 15.17
C SER A 56 8.73 -11.00 15.18
N LEU A 57 7.56 -11.54 15.57
CA LEU A 57 7.28 -12.98 15.55
C LEU A 57 7.44 -13.58 14.14
N ILE A 58 6.86 -12.93 13.13
CA ILE A 58 6.90 -13.38 11.74
C ILE A 58 8.31 -13.27 11.15
N ARG A 59 9.01 -12.18 11.47
CA ARG A 59 10.36 -11.96 10.94
C ARG A 59 11.35 -13.02 11.40
N HIS A 60 11.16 -13.56 12.60
CA HIS A 60 11.99 -14.65 13.12
C HIS A 60 11.72 -16.00 12.45
N SER A 61 10.54 -16.20 11.85
CA SER A 61 10.17 -17.47 11.20
C SER A 61 10.34 -17.47 9.68
N ALA A 62 10.36 -16.31 9.03
CA ALA A 62 10.38 -16.19 7.58
C ALA A 62 11.79 -16.37 6.99
N ARG A 63 11.86 -16.98 5.79
CA ARG A 63 13.12 -17.28 5.08
C ARG A 63 13.69 -16.09 4.32
N SER A 64 12.84 -15.16 3.90
CA SER A 64 13.24 -13.95 3.18
C SER A 64 12.45 -12.73 3.66
N PRO A 65 12.97 -11.50 3.45
CA PRO A 65 12.26 -10.29 3.82
C PRO A 65 10.90 -10.14 3.15
N VAL A 66 10.84 -10.38 1.84
CA VAL A 66 9.62 -10.26 1.03
C VAL A 66 8.55 -11.26 1.50
N GLN A 67 8.94 -12.50 1.79
CA GLN A 67 8.02 -13.49 2.35
C GLN A 67 7.56 -13.12 3.76
N ALA A 68 8.41 -12.50 4.57
CA ALA A 68 8.04 -12.02 5.90
C ALA A 68 6.97 -10.92 5.84
N GLU A 69 7.16 -9.94 4.94
CA GLU A 69 6.20 -8.85 4.73
C GLU A 69 4.87 -9.36 4.19
N TYR A 70 4.91 -10.29 3.23
CA TYR A 70 3.69 -10.88 2.69
C TYR A 70 2.96 -11.75 3.73
N LEU A 71 3.67 -12.56 4.52
CA LEU A 71 3.09 -13.31 5.62
C LEU A 71 2.53 -12.38 6.72
N PHE A 72 3.19 -11.24 6.97
CA PHE A 72 2.69 -10.22 7.88
C PHE A 72 1.36 -9.65 7.42
N ALA A 73 1.24 -9.32 6.13
CA ALA A 73 -0.02 -8.89 5.54
C ALA A 73 -1.11 -9.97 5.66
N LEU A 74 -0.81 -11.21 5.25
CA LEU A 74 -1.73 -12.35 5.33
C LEU A 74 -2.20 -12.62 6.76
N THR A 75 -1.31 -12.48 7.75
CA THR A 75 -1.64 -12.66 9.16
C THR A 75 -2.62 -11.61 9.63
N TRP A 76 -2.42 -10.33 9.27
CA TRP A 76 -3.36 -9.27 9.62
C TRP A 76 -4.71 -9.40 8.93
N ARG A 77 -4.75 -9.92 7.70
CA ARG A 77 -6.00 -10.27 7.04
C ARG A 77 -6.74 -11.37 7.79
N HIS A 78 -6.04 -12.41 8.23
CA HIS A 78 -6.64 -13.46 9.03
C HIS A 78 -7.12 -12.92 10.40
N ILE A 79 -6.33 -12.06 11.04
CA ILE A 79 -6.73 -11.36 12.27
C ILE A 79 -8.02 -10.59 12.06
N LEU A 80 -8.14 -9.79 11.00
CA LEU A 80 -9.35 -9.01 10.72
C LEU A 80 -10.61 -9.88 10.65
N LEU A 81 -10.52 -11.03 9.98
CA LEU A 81 -11.62 -11.97 9.83
C LEU A 81 -12.01 -12.61 11.17
N GLU A 82 -11.03 -13.03 11.96
CA GLU A 82 -11.28 -13.73 13.23
C GLU A 82 -11.68 -12.76 14.36
N LEU A 83 -11.25 -11.49 14.30
CA LEU A 83 -11.47 -10.49 15.35
C LEU A 83 -12.97 -10.25 15.61
N GLY A 84 -13.81 -10.41 14.57
CA GLY A 84 -15.27 -10.28 14.69
C GLY A 84 -15.90 -11.32 15.61
N GLY A 85 -15.27 -12.48 15.79
CA GLY A 85 -15.74 -13.57 16.64
C GLY A 85 -15.07 -13.66 18.02
N VAL A 86 -14.16 -12.74 18.34
CA VAL A 86 -13.39 -12.80 19.60
C VAL A 86 -14.29 -12.49 20.79
N GLU A 87 -14.44 -13.46 21.68
CA GLU A 87 -15.09 -13.25 22.97
C GLU A 87 -14.09 -12.64 23.97
N CYS A 88 -14.42 -11.47 24.51
CA CYS A 88 -13.68 -10.84 25.60
C CYS A 88 -14.44 -11.02 26.92
N PRO A 89 -14.24 -12.13 27.65
CA PRO A 89 -14.93 -12.38 28.91
C PRO A 89 -14.67 -11.25 29.91
N GLU A 90 -15.65 -10.99 30.77
CA GLU A 90 -15.46 -10.07 31.89
C GLU A 90 -14.39 -10.65 32.82
N ALA A 91 -13.34 -9.88 33.08
CA ALA A 91 -12.32 -10.27 34.05
C ALA A 91 -13.00 -10.45 35.41
N VAL A 92 -13.21 -11.70 35.82
CA VAL A 92 -13.75 -12.00 37.13
C VAL A 92 -12.63 -11.78 38.15
N ALA A 93 -12.92 -11.00 39.20
CA ALA A 93 -11.96 -10.74 40.27
C ALA A 93 -11.49 -12.08 40.88
N GLY A 94 -10.24 -12.47 40.62
CA GLY A 94 -9.66 -13.74 41.04
C GLY A 94 -9.26 -14.69 39.90
N GLU A 95 -9.48 -14.34 38.64
CA GLU A 95 -8.90 -15.09 37.51
C GLU A 95 -7.36 -15.03 37.58
N GLY A 96 -6.74 -16.20 37.66
CA GLY A 96 -5.29 -16.36 37.67
C GLY A 96 -4.63 -15.93 36.35
N PRO A 97 -3.34 -16.25 36.12
CA PRO A 97 -2.55 -15.83 34.95
C PRO A 97 -3.00 -16.41 33.59
N GLY A 98 -4.26 -16.87 33.46
CA GLY A 98 -4.89 -17.38 32.24
C GLY A 98 -6.05 -16.53 31.72
N ALA A 99 -6.26 -15.32 32.25
CA ALA A 99 -7.25 -14.38 31.71
C ALA A 99 -6.93 -14.04 30.24
N PHE A 100 -7.97 -13.95 29.41
CA PHE A 100 -7.84 -13.57 28.00
C PHE A 100 -7.17 -12.20 27.89
N THR A 101 -6.10 -12.11 27.12
CA THR A 101 -5.53 -10.83 26.69
C THR A 101 -5.48 -10.82 25.17
N LEU A 102 -5.77 -9.66 24.57
CA LEU A 102 -5.69 -9.49 23.12
C LEU A 102 -4.27 -9.79 22.62
N GLN A 103 -3.25 -9.44 23.41
CA GLN A 103 -1.87 -9.79 23.13
C GLN A 103 -1.65 -11.30 23.00
N ASN A 104 -2.11 -12.11 23.95
CA ASN A 104 -1.94 -13.57 23.90
C ASN A 104 -2.71 -14.17 22.72
N TRP A 105 -3.92 -13.66 22.44
CA TRP A 105 -4.68 -14.07 21.28
C TRP A 105 -3.95 -13.76 19.96
N LEU A 106 -3.38 -12.56 19.83
CA LEU A 106 -2.57 -12.16 18.68
C LEU A 106 -1.30 -13.00 18.52
N ILE A 107 -0.64 -13.38 19.62
CA ILE A 107 0.51 -14.30 19.57
C ILE A 107 0.06 -15.67 19.02
N ASN A 108 -1.05 -16.20 19.52
CA ASN A 108 -1.55 -17.53 19.12
C ASN A 108 -1.98 -17.56 17.64
N ILE A 109 -2.73 -16.57 17.18
CA ILE A 109 -3.16 -16.49 15.77
C ILE A 109 -1.96 -16.26 14.84
N THR A 110 -0.97 -15.47 15.27
CA THR A 110 0.28 -15.29 14.50
C THR A 110 1.05 -16.60 14.40
N ALA A 111 1.19 -17.35 15.50
CA ALA A 111 1.84 -18.65 15.49
C ALA A 111 1.09 -19.65 14.59
N LEU A 112 -0.25 -19.61 14.57
CA LEU A 112 -1.06 -20.41 13.66
C LEU A 112 -0.74 -20.06 12.19
N CYS A 113 -0.73 -18.77 11.83
CA CYS A 113 -0.38 -18.31 10.48
C CYS A 113 1.04 -18.73 10.08
N ILE A 114 2.03 -18.58 10.96
CA ILE A 114 3.43 -18.99 10.69
C ILE A 114 3.52 -20.48 10.31
N ASN A 115 2.74 -21.33 10.98
CA ASN A 115 2.81 -22.78 10.77
C ASN A 115 1.95 -23.28 9.60
N GLN A 116 0.87 -22.56 9.26
CA GLN A 116 -0.14 -23.05 8.30
C GLN A 116 -0.18 -22.27 6.99
N ALA A 117 0.31 -21.03 6.96
CA ALA A 117 0.24 -20.21 5.76
C ALA A 117 1.12 -20.79 4.64
N VAL A 118 0.52 -20.99 3.48
CA VAL A 118 1.26 -21.30 2.25
C VAL A 118 1.73 -19.97 1.66
N VAL A 119 2.98 -19.62 1.95
CA VAL A 119 3.63 -18.44 1.39
C VAL A 119 4.25 -18.84 0.04
N PRO A 120 3.93 -18.14 -1.05
CA PRO A 120 4.44 -18.49 -2.37
C PRO A 120 5.93 -18.11 -2.51
N GLU A 121 6.54 -18.53 -3.62
CA GLU A 121 7.93 -18.19 -3.94
C GLU A 121 8.09 -16.67 -4.17
N VAL A 122 9.29 -16.16 -3.85
CA VAL A 122 9.58 -14.72 -3.78
C VAL A 122 9.24 -14.01 -5.10
N GLU A 123 9.50 -14.65 -6.23
CA GLU A 123 9.31 -14.10 -7.58
C GLU A 123 7.83 -13.84 -7.93
N THR A 124 6.92 -14.48 -7.22
CA THR A 124 5.46 -14.35 -7.43
C THR A 124 4.81 -13.37 -6.46
N ILE A 125 5.56 -12.87 -5.47
CA ILE A 125 5.07 -11.90 -4.50
C ILE A 125 5.24 -10.50 -5.07
N HIS A 126 4.12 -9.86 -5.39
CA HIS A 126 4.07 -8.46 -5.84
C HIS A 126 3.61 -7.48 -4.75
N TYR A 127 3.34 -7.98 -3.54
CA TYR A 127 2.98 -7.17 -2.39
C TYR A 127 4.16 -6.31 -1.93
N SER A 128 3.88 -5.07 -1.56
CA SER A 128 4.85 -4.13 -0.97
C SER A 128 4.23 -3.51 0.27
N LEU A 129 4.89 -3.70 1.42
CA LEU A 129 4.44 -3.16 2.70
C LEU A 129 4.38 -1.62 2.68
N ASP A 130 5.31 -0.98 1.98
CA ASP A 130 5.40 0.48 1.86
C ASP A 130 4.25 1.08 1.03
N GLN A 131 3.69 0.33 0.09
CA GLN A 131 2.60 0.79 -0.78
C GLN A 131 1.22 0.51 -0.19
N ALA A 132 1.08 -0.60 0.53
CA ALA A 132 -0.19 -1.01 1.11
C ALA A 132 0.05 -1.68 2.46
N THR A 133 0.01 -0.88 3.53
CA THR A 133 0.09 -1.42 4.89
C THR A 133 -1.09 -2.36 5.16
N PRO A 134 -0.98 -3.29 6.12
CA PRO A 134 -1.98 -4.33 6.27
C PRO A 134 -3.42 -3.84 6.48
N PRO A 135 -3.72 -2.76 7.26
CA PRO A 135 -5.08 -2.26 7.35
C PRO A 135 -5.62 -1.77 5.99
N LEU A 136 -4.85 -0.97 5.27
CA LEU A 136 -5.25 -0.50 3.93
C LEU A 136 -5.47 -1.68 2.99
N TRP A 137 -4.53 -2.63 2.95
CA TRP A 137 -4.63 -3.81 2.10
C TRP A 137 -5.89 -4.63 2.39
N CYS A 138 -6.18 -4.89 3.67
CA CYS A 138 -7.37 -5.66 4.05
C CYS A 138 -8.68 -4.99 3.61
N TYR A 139 -8.81 -3.67 3.83
CA TYR A 139 -10.02 -2.95 3.43
C TYR A 139 -10.15 -2.80 1.92
N VAL A 140 -9.03 -2.66 1.19
CA VAL A 140 -9.04 -2.66 -0.28
C VAL A 140 -9.43 -4.04 -0.82
N GLU A 141 -8.94 -5.14 -0.25
CA GLU A 141 -9.37 -6.49 -0.65
C GLU A 141 -10.87 -6.71 -0.40
N GLN A 142 -11.38 -6.32 0.77
CA GLN A 142 -12.81 -6.41 1.08
C GLN A 142 -13.66 -5.55 0.14
N ALA A 143 -13.20 -4.34 -0.19
CA ALA A 143 -13.87 -3.46 -1.13
C ALA A 143 -13.87 -4.08 -2.54
N LEU A 144 -12.74 -4.64 -3.00
CA LEU A 144 -12.63 -5.36 -4.27
C LEU A 144 -13.58 -6.55 -4.35
N ASP A 145 -13.75 -7.31 -3.27
CA ASP A 145 -14.69 -8.45 -3.22
C ASP A 145 -16.16 -8.03 -3.32
N CYS A 146 -16.47 -6.76 -2.99
CA CYS A 146 -17.81 -6.19 -3.13
C CYS A 146 -18.10 -5.64 -4.53
N LEU A 147 -17.10 -5.55 -5.42
CA LEU A 147 -17.31 -5.05 -6.79
C LEU A 147 -18.06 -6.07 -7.66
N PRO A 148 -18.90 -5.60 -8.61
CA PRO A 148 -19.43 -6.46 -9.66
C PRO A 148 -18.31 -7.20 -10.41
N PRO A 149 -18.49 -8.48 -10.80
CA PRO A 149 -17.42 -9.32 -11.34
C PRO A 149 -16.64 -8.70 -12.52
N VAL A 150 -17.34 -8.08 -13.47
CA VAL A 150 -16.74 -7.42 -14.64
C VAL A 150 -15.96 -6.18 -14.24
N GLU A 151 -16.48 -5.38 -13.31
CA GLU A 151 -15.80 -4.17 -12.81
C GLU A 151 -14.53 -4.52 -12.07
N ARG A 152 -14.58 -5.55 -11.21
CA ARG A 152 -13.40 -6.10 -10.52
C ARG A 152 -12.36 -6.59 -11.52
N LEU A 153 -12.78 -7.33 -12.55
CA LEU A 153 -11.87 -7.84 -13.58
C LEU A 153 -11.17 -6.72 -14.35
N VAL A 154 -11.94 -5.74 -14.82
CA VAL A 154 -11.40 -4.55 -15.53
C VAL A 154 -10.45 -3.76 -14.63
N ALA A 155 -10.81 -3.55 -13.36
CA ALA A 155 -9.97 -2.86 -12.39
C ALA A 155 -8.65 -3.61 -12.14
N VAL A 156 -8.69 -4.92 -11.90
CA VAL A 156 -7.47 -5.74 -11.70
C VAL A 156 -6.60 -5.74 -12.95
N MET A 157 -7.19 -5.85 -14.15
CA MET A 157 -6.41 -5.81 -15.40
C MET A 157 -5.69 -4.48 -15.61
N SER A 158 -6.38 -3.38 -15.28
CA SER A 158 -5.81 -2.03 -15.39
C SER A 158 -4.76 -1.77 -14.31
N LEU A 159 -5.04 -2.09 -13.05
CA LEU A 159 -4.18 -1.75 -11.91
C LEU A 159 -2.96 -2.66 -11.80
N THR A 160 -3.14 -3.98 -11.98
CA THR A 160 -2.08 -4.97 -11.81
C THR A 160 -1.23 -5.12 -13.07
N PHE A 161 -1.87 -5.22 -14.23
CA PHE A 161 -1.15 -5.47 -15.49
C PHE A 161 -0.91 -4.22 -16.33
N ARG A 162 -1.45 -3.06 -15.92
CA ARG A 162 -1.35 -1.79 -16.67
C ARG A 162 -1.84 -1.92 -18.11
N TRP A 163 -2.85 -2.77 -18.34
CA TRP A 163 -3.43 -2.92 -19.66
C TRP A 163 -4.24 -1.68 -20.04
N SER A 164 -4.08 -1.25 -21.30
CA SER A 164 -4.91 -0.20 -21.87
C SER A 164 -6.36 -0.68 -22.06
N GLU A 165 -7.29 0.25 -22.10
CA GLU A 165 -8.72 -0.02 -22.33
C GLU A 165 -8.95 -0.87 -23.59
N ASN A 166 -8.21 -0.58 -24.67
CA ASN A 166 -8.25 -1.35 -25.91
C ASN A 166 -7.80 -2.80 -25.72
N ARG A 167 -6.74 -3.02 -24.94
CA ARG A 167 -6.22 -4.37 -24.68
C ARG A 167 -7.18 -5.17 -23.81
N ILE A 168 -7.77 -4.54 -22.80
CA ILE A 168 -8.79 -5.15 -21.94
C ILE A 168 -10.02 -5.51 -22.78
N ALA A 169 -10.52 -4.60 -23.62
CA ALA A 169 -11.66 -4.85 -24.49
C ALA A 169 -11.40 -6.02 -25.46
N ALA A 170 -10.23 -6.04 -26.11
CA ALA A 170 -9.86 -7.13 -27.02
C ALA A 170 -9.78 -8.50 -26.31
N TYR A 171 -9.25 -8.52 -25.08
CA TYR A 171 -9.20 -9.74 -24.27
C TYR A 171 -10.61 -10.23 -23.91
N LEU A 172 -11.47 -9.33 -23.41
CA LEU A 172 -12.84 -9.67 -23.02
C LEU A 172 -13.67 -10.15 -24.22
N GLN A 173 -13.50 -9.53 -25.40
CA GLN A 173 -14.12 -10.00 -26.64
C GLN A 173 -13.68 -11.41 -27.05
N ALA A 174 -12.40 -11.75 -26.85
CA ALA A 174 -11.90 -13.10 -27.11
C ALA A 174 -12.50 -14.15 -26.16
N GLU A 175 -12.81 -13.75 -24.91
CA GLU A 175 -13.49 -14.59 -23.91
C GLU A 175 -15.02 -14.61 -24.05
N GLY A 176 -15.58 -13.90 -25.06
CA GLY A 176 -17.01 -13.90 -25.39
C GLY A 176 -17.82 -12.72 -24.85
N GLU A 177 -17.18 -11.74 -24.22
CA GLU A 177 -17.82 -10.51 -23.70
C GLU A 177 -17.84 -9.40 -24.77
N ALA A 178 -19.01 -8.86 -25.08
CA ALA A 178 -19.17 -7.83 -26.13
C ALA A 178 -18.94 -6.39 -25.60
N LEU A 179 -17.79 -6.13 -24.97
CA LEU A 179 -17.43 -4.81 -24.45
C LEU A 179 -16.50 -4.05 -25.39
N THR A 180 -16.80 -2.79 -25.67
CA THR A 180 -15.91 -1.87 -26.39
C THR A 180 -14.90 -1.21 -25.45
N ALA A 181 -13.86 -0.56 -25.98
CA ALA A 181 -12.91 0.21 -25.17
C ALA A 181 -13.60 1.35 -24.39
N ALA A 182 -14.63 1.96 -24.96
CA ALA A 182 -15.44 2.99 -24.28
C ALA A 182 -16.23 2.39 -23.11
N ASP A 183 -16.80 1.19 -23.28
CA ASP A 183 -17.48 0.48 -22.19
C ASP A 183 -16.50 0.11 -21.09
N VAL A 184 -15.29 -0.34 -21.44
CA VAL A 184 -14.22 -0.62 -20.47
C VAL A 184 -13.84 0.63 -19.69
N ARG A 185 -13.68 1.78 -20.35
CA ARG A 185 -13.42 3.07 -19.67
C ARG A 185 -14.53 3.42 -18.69
N GLN A 186 -15.79 3.31 -19.12
CA GLN A 186 -16.94 3.56 -18.26
C GLN A 186 -16.95 2.60 -17.05
N LYS A 187 -16.72 1.32 -17.29
CA LYS A 187 -16.64 0.29 -16.23
C LYS A 187 -15.50 0.54 -15.26
N LEU A 188 -14.35 0.99 -15.75
CA LEU A 188 -13.22 1.36 -14.90
C LEU A 188 -13.57 2.58 -14.02
N GLY A 189 -14.22 3.60 -14.59
CA GLY A 189 -14.71 4.76 -13.84
C GLY A 189 -15.76 4.40 -12.78
N LEU A 190 -16.65 3.44 -13.06
CA LEU A 190 -17.61 2.90 -12.10
C LEU A 190 -16.90 2.06 -11.02
N ALA A 191 -15.95 1.20 -11.42
CA ALA A 191 -15.19 0.37 -10.50
C ALA A 191 -14.46 1.22 -9.45
N PHE A 192 -13.81 2.32 -9.85
CA PHE A 192 -13.17 3.23 -8.90
C PHE A 192 -14.16 3.93 -7.97
N GLN A 193 -15.33 4.34 -8.47
CA GLN A 193 -16.37 4.92 -7.62
C GLN A 193 -16.90 3.91 -6.60
N HIS A 194 -17.19 2.68 -7.05
CA HIS A 194 -17.66 1.62 -6.18
C HIS A 194 -16.59 1.23 -5.15
N LEU A 195 -15.32 1.14 -5.56
CA LEU A 195 -14.20 0.87 -4.67
C LEU A 195 -14.06 1.95 -3.59
N GLU A 196 -14.09 3.23 -3.99
CA GLU A 196 -14.03 4.35 -3.05
C GLU A 196 -15.23 4.34 -2.09
N SER A 197 -16.44 4.06 -2.59
CA SER A 197 -17.66 4.00 -1.77
C SER A 197 -17.72 2.79 -0.82
N ALA A 198 -17.03 1.71 -1.16
CA ALA A 198 -16.98 0.49 -0.36
C ALA A 198 -15.94 0.57 0.77
N LEU A 199 -14.99 1.50 0.69
CA LEU A 199 -14.04 1.75 1.76
C LEU A 199 -14.72 2.53 2.90
N PRO A 200 -14.48 2.14 4.17
CA PRO A 200 -14.86 2.93 5.33
C PRO A 200 -14.37 4.38 5.20
N GLU A 201 -15.22 5.33 5.59
CA GLU A 201 -14.92 6.76 5.52
C GLU A 201 -13.63 7.12 6.27
N ASP A 202 -13.42 6.52 7.45
CA ASP A 202 -12.21 6.73 8.23
C ASP A 202 -10.96 6.13 7.59
N ILE A 203 -11.07 5.01 6.88
CA ILE A 203 -9.96 4.43 6.11
C ILE A 203 -9.59 5.34 4.94
N ARG A 204 -10.57 5.92 4.24
CA ARG A 204 -10.30 6.94 3.22
C ARG A 204 -9.58 8.15 3.80
N GLN A 205 -10.03 8.65 4.95
CA GLN A 205 -9.35 9.77 5.62
C GLN A 205 -7.92 9.43 6.05
N ILE A 206 -7.67 8.22 6.57
CA ILE A 206 -6.34 7.79 7.01
C ILE A 206 -5.35 7.68 5.84
N TYR A 207 -5.77 7.14 4.70
CA TYR A 207 -4.85 6.73 3.62
C TYR A 207 -4.94 7.57 2.33
N LEU A 208 -6.09 8.17 2.03
CA LEU A 208 -6.31 8.96 0.81
C LEU A 208 -6.36 10.47 1.11
N GLY A 209 -6.75 10.86 2.33
CA GLY A 209 -6.99 12.26 2.66
C GLY A 209 -8.11 12.84 1.78
N ASP A 210 -7.83 13.96 1.12
CA ASP A 210 -8.75 14.62 0.18
C ASP A 210 -8.63 14.10 -1.28
N ALA A 211 -7.75 13.12 -1.54
CA ALA A 211 -7.55 12.57 -2.88
C ALA A 211 -8.64 11.56 -3.27
N SER A 212 -9.16 11.65 -4.49
CA SER A 212 -10.06 10.63 -5.05
C SER A 212 -9.28 9.50 -5.71
N LEU A 213 -9.83 8.28 -5.68
CA LEU A 213 -9.26 7.12 -6.38
C LEU A 213 -9.45 7.18 -7.90
N ARG A 214 -10.23 8.14 -8.41
CA ARG A 214 -10.39 8.30 -9.86
C ARG A 214 -9.04 8.68 -10.47
N PRO A 215 -8.56 7.94 -11.49
CA PRO A 215 -7.52 8.48 -12.35
C PRO A 215 -8.07 9.78 -12.94
N GLU A 216 -7.33 10.88 -12.79
CA GLU A 216 -7.58 12.08 -13.59
C GLU A 216 -7.69 11.62 -15.06
N PRO A 217 -8.70 12.06 -15.81
CA PRO A 217 -8.75 11.75 -17.23
C PRO A 217 -7.40 12.17 -17.83
N LEU A 218 -6.70 11.22 -18.46
CA LEU A 218 -5.56 11.57 -19.30
C LEU A 218 -6.05 12.66 -20.25
N PRO A 219 -5.34 13.80 -20.38
CA PRO A 219 -5.73 14.83 -21.32
C PRO A 219 -5.94 14.15 -22.68
N ASP A 220 -7.12 14.34 -23.27
CA ASP A 220 -7.41 13.82 -24.62
C ASP A 220 -6.40 14.38 -25.65
N ASP A 221 -5.75 15.49 -25.32
CA ASP A 221 -4.64 16.09 -26.06
C ASP A 221 -3.28 15.64 -25.50
N LEU A 222 -2.78 14.51 -26.01
CA LEU A 222 -1.35 14.17 -25.97
C LEU A 222 -0.46 15.28 -26.58
N ASP A 223 -1.03 16.17 -27.39
CA ASP A 223 -0.35 17.34 -27.97
C ASP A 223 0.07 18.37 -26.89
N GLY A 224 -0.70 18.52 -25.82
CA GLY A 224 -0.38 19.47 -24.73
C GLY A 224 0.74 19.02 -23.80
N LEU A 225 1.05 17.71 -23.77
CA LEU A 225 2.16 17.12 -23.02
C LEU A 225 3.47 17.06 -23.83
N LEU A 226 3.39 17.27 -25.15
CA LEU A 226 4.55 17.35 -26.05
C LEU A 226 4.95 18.79 -26.38
N THR A 227 4.14 19.79 -26.04
CA THR A 227 4.57 21.20 -26.05
C THR A 227 5.50 21.46 -24.88
N VAL A 228 6.77 21.12 -25.07
CA VAL A 228 7.87 21.79 -24.36
C VAL A 228 7.72 23.28 -24.68
N PRO A 229 7.59 24.18 -23.70
CA PRO A 229 7.57 25.61 -23.97
C PRO A 229 8.85 25.99 -24.71
N ASP A 230 8.66 26.58 -25.88
CA ASP A 230 9.65 27.15 -26.78
C ASP A 230 11.05 27.37 -26.17
N LEU A 231 12.01 26.58 -26.64
CA LEU A 231 13.39 27.04 -26.85
C LEU A 231 13.48 27.85 -28.16
N GLU A 232 12.47 28.65 -28.50
CA GLU A 232 12.59 29.70 -29.51
C GLU A 232 13.22 30.92 -28.85
N GLY A 233 14.55 31.03 -28.96
CA GLY A 233 15.23 32.23 -28.49
C GLY A 233 16.75 32.19 -28.36
N VAL A 234 17.43 31.07 -28.66
CA VAL A 234 18.90 31.08 -28.74
C VAL A 234 19.33 30.89 -30.18
N SER A 235 19.36 32.01 -30.90
CA SER A 235 20.05 32.13 -32.18
C SER A 235 21.53 31.78 -31.99
N LEU A 236 22.02 30.80 -32.74
CA LEU A 236 23.43 30.39 -32.82
C LEU A 236 24.32 31.45 -33.53
N ALA A 237 23.94 32.73 -33.51
CA ALA A 237 24.65 33.81 -34.20
C ALA A 237 25.47 34.73 -33.28
N ASP A 238 25.37 34.62 -31.95
CA ASP A 238 26.10 35.51 -31.01
C ASP A 238 27.25 34.82 -30.26
N ALA A 239 27.87 33.80 -30.84
CA ALA A 239 29.20 33.36 -30.42
C ALA A 239 30.27 34.27 -31.04
N ASN A 240 30.40 35.49 -30.49
CA ASN A 240 31.47 36.43 -30.81
C ASN A 240 32.84 35.83 -30.43
N LEU A 241 33.50 35.19 -31.40
CA LEU A 241 34.92 34.89 -31.37
C LEU A 241 35.69 36.06 -32.00
N VAL A 242 36.10 36.99 -31.15
CA VAL A 242 37.21 37.94 -31.36
C VAL A 242 38.07 37.78 -30.10
N GLY A 243 39.33 37.37 -30.09
CA GLY A 243 40.39 37.54 -31.08
C GLY A 243 41.46 38.42 -30.45
N THR A 244 42.40 37.85 -29.68
CA THR A 244 43.69 38.49 -29.39
C THR A 244 44.79 37.42 -29.29
N THR A 245 45.59 37.36 -30.34
CA THR A 245 46.93 36.78 -30.40
C THR A 245 47.91 37.62 -29.57
N GLY A 246 48.80 36.97 -28.83
CA GLY A 246 49.95 37.59 -28.17
C GLY A 246 51.00 36.53 -27.86
N ASP A 247 52.03 36.51 -28.71
CA ASP A 247 53.20 35.65 -28.73
C ASP A 247 54.14 35.88 -27.51
N LEU A 248 54.96 34.87 -27.20
CA LEU A 248 56.35 34.91 -26.69
C LEU A 248 56.68 33.79 -25.68
N GLY A 249 57.36 32.76 -26.19
CA GLY A 249 58.71 32.39 -25.74
C GLY A 249 58.93 31.76 -24.35
N GLY A 250 59.34 30.49 -24.38
CA GLY A 250 60.55 30.08 -23.65
C GLY A 250 60.39 29.42 -22.27
N ASP A 251 60.81 28.15 -22.23
CA ASP A 251 61.98 27.72 -21.47
C ASP A 251 61.82 26.98 -20.12
N PHE A 252 62.63 25.91 -20.01
CA PHE A 252 63.08 25.06 -18.89
C PHE A 252 62.10 24.53 -17.81
N GLY A 253 61.97 23.20 -17.78
CA GLY A 253 62.74 22.37 -16.85
C GLY A 253 62.14 21.99 -15.49
N ASN A 254 62.10 20.67 -15.23
CA ASN A 254 62.34 19.99 -13.94
C ASN A 254 61.29 20.24 -12.82
N GLU A 255 61.04 19.43 -11.80
CA GLU A 255 61.46 18.12 -11.31
C GLU A 255 60.63 17.87 -10.00
N TRP A 256 60.34 16.60 -9.69
CA TRP A 256 60.10 15.98 -8.37
C TRP A 256 59.08 16.51 -7.32
N ALA A 257 58.32 15.53 -6.82
CA ALA A 257 58.04 15.23 -5.41
C ALA A 257 57.08 16.14 -4.61
N ASN A 258 55.86 15.66 -4.38
CA ASN A 258 55.47 14.90 -3.17
C ASN A 258 54.08 14.30 -3.33
#